data_AF-A0A804J3Y8-F1
#
_entry.id   AF-A0A804J3Y8-F1
#
_cell.length_a   1.000
_cell.length_b   1.000
_cell.length_c   1.000
_cell.angle_alpha   90.00
_cell.angle_beta   90.00
_cell.angle_gamma   90.00
#
_symmetry.space_group_name_H-M   'P 1'
#
loop_
_entity.id
_entity.type
_entity.pdbx_description
1 polymer ?
#
loop_
_entity_poly.entity_id
_entity_poly.type
_entity_poly.pdbx_seq_one_letter_code
_entity_poly.pdbx_strand_id
1 'polypeptide(L)'
;MSVVRTFLALSLLDNVYPKGNIEKTNFVIRRRAKLDFSAAWQSLSFPSLVILNVPSMSDLQAPLRPKRKKVLVDYLVQFRWIVVIFVVLPASCFIYFKLFLGDVKSAMKSEKRRQKEHEENVKKVVNRLKQRDPKKDGLVCTARKPYIAVGMRNVDYKRVRHFEVDLSAFRNIIEVDKERMVAKVEPLVNMGQITRYTVPMNLALAVVAELDDLTVGGLINGYGIEGSSHIYGLFSDTVVAMEVVLADGRVVRCTKDNEYSDLFYGIPWSQGTLGLLVSAEIKLIPIKEYMRLTYSPYRGTLKELAQAYADSFAPRDGDPSKVPDFVEGMIYTPTEAVHMTGRYASKEEAKKKGNVINNVGWWFKPWFYQHAQTALKRGEFVEYIPTREYYHRHTRCLYWEGKLILPFGDQWWFRWLLGWMMPPKVSLLKATQGEAIRNYYHEMHVIQDLLVPLYKVGEALEYCHHEMEVYPIWLCPHRLFKLPVKTMVYPEPGFEHHHRQGDTSYAQMFTDIGVYYAPGPVFRGEEFNGAKAVRNLEEWLIQNHSFQPQYAVSELTEKNFWRMFDGSHYEHCRQKYGAVGTFMSVYYKSKKGKKTEKEVQDAESEILEPAYAEEA
;
A
#
# COMPACT_ATOMS: atom_id res chain seq x y z
N MET A 1 37.48 -11.23 3.42
CA MET A 1 38.00 -9.89 3.06
C MET A 1 38.41 -9.72 1.59
N SER A 2 38.76 -10.79 0.84
CA SER A 2 39.09 -10.70 -0.61
C SER A 2 37.87 -10.53 -1.54
N VAL A 3 36.70 -11.06 -1.16
CA VAL A 3 35.45 -10.96 -1.96
C VAL A 3 34.81 -9.56 -1.93
N VAL A 4 35.02 -8.79 -0.85
CA VAL A 4 34.45 -7.44 -0.68
C VAL A 4 35.18 -6.40 -1.54
N ARG A 5 36.48 -6.57 -1.81
CA ARG A 5 37.24 -5.69 -2.73
C ARG A 5 36.86 -5.88 -4.20
N THR A 6 36.44 -7.09 -4.58
CA THR A 6 36.02 -7.39 -5.96
C THR A 6 34.64 -6.79 -6.27
N PHE A 7 33.74 -6.74 -5.28
CA PHE A 7 32.41 -6.14 -5.42
C PHE A 7 32.42 -4.61 -5.54
N LEU A 8 33.40 -3.93 -4.93
CA LEU A 8 33.56 -2.46 -5.00
C LEU A 8 34.25 -1.98 -6.29
N ALA A 9 35.04 -2.83 -6.95
CA ALA A 9 35.75 -2.47 -8.19
C ALA A 9 34.86 -2.55 -9.44
N LEU A 10 33.78 -3.34 -9.41
CA LEU A 10 32.88 -3.55 -10.55
C LEU A 10 31.71 -2.56 -10.64
N SER A 11 31.52 -1.68 -9.65
CA SER A 11 30.50 -0.62 -9.73
C SER A 11 30.99 0.68 -10.39
N LEU A 12 32.22 0.70 -10.93
CA LEU A 12 32.87 1.91 -11.48
C LEU A 12 33.34 1.78 -12.94
N LEU A 13 32.94 0.73 -13.67
CA LEU A 13 33.41 0.46 -15.05
C LEU A 13 32.28 0.23 -16.06
N ASP A 14 31.21 1.03 -16.01
CA ASP A 14 30.17 1.09 -17.07
C ASP A 14 30.25 2.40 -17.86
N ASN A 15 31.44 2.71 -18.38
CA ASN A 15 31.62 3.65 -19.48
C ASN A 15 33.00 3.38 -20.09
N VAL A 16 33.06 2.73 -21.25
CA VAL A 16 34.08 2.81 -22.33
C VAL A 16 33.97 1.58 -23.27
N TYR A 17 33.39 1.82 -24.47
CA TYR A 17 33.71 1.23 -25.79
C TYR A 17 33.23 -0.21 -26.17
N PRO A 18 33.13 -0.55 -27.50
CA PRO A 18 31.91 -1.08 -28.10
C PRO A 18 32.05 -2.48 -28.73
N LYS A 19 30.92 -2.98 -29.23
CA LYS A 19 30.67 -4.26 -29.91
C LYS A 19 31.76 -4.69 -30.93
N GLY A 20 32.13 -5.96 -30.87
CA GLY A 20 32.88 -6.68 -31.91
C GLY A 20 32.56 -8.19 -31.90
N ASN A 21 32.29 -8.74 -33.09
CA ASN A 21 32.04 -10.15 -33.42
C ASN A 21 33.18 -11.08 -33.00
N ILE A 22 32.87 -12.26 -32.45
CA ILE A 22 33.75 -13.46 -32.55
C ILE A 22 32.90 -14.72 -32.78
N GLU A 23 33.42 -15.54 -33.69
CA GLU A 23 32.85 -16.69 -34.38
C GLU A 23 32.68 -17.96 -33.53
N LYS A 24 31.90 -18.86 -34.14
CA LYS A 24 31.61 -20.25 -33.76
C LYS A 24 32.87 -21.07 -33.53
N THR A 25 32.84 -21.94 -32.51
CA THR A 25 33.60 -23.20 -32.55
C THR A 25 32.83 -24.30 -31.84
N ASN A 26 32.57 -25.37 -32.60
CA ASN A 26 31.92 -26.60 -32.14
C ASN A 26 32.88 -27.40 -31.25
N PHE A 27 32.37 -27.95 -30.15
CA PHE A 27 33.00 -29.10 -29.51
C PHE A 27 31.97 -30.18 -29.22
N VAL A 28 32.20 -31.34 -29.83
CA VAL A 28 31.44 -32.58 -29.69
C VAL A 28 32.07 -33.39 -28.57
N ILE A 29 31.30 -33.78 -27.54
CA ILE A 29 31.66 -34.89 -26.65
C ILE A 29 30.43 -35.80 -26.48
N ARG A 30 30.62 -37.08 -26.85
CA ARG A 30 29.63 -38.17 -26.83
C ARG A 30 29.52 -38.84 -25.46
N ARG A 31 28.26 -39.08 -25.06
CA ARG A 31 27.63 -40.24 -24.34
C ARG A 31 28.46 -41.14 -23.41
N ARG A 32 27.93 -41.30 -22.17
CA ARG A 32 27.49 -42.54 -21.46
C ARG A 32 27.23 -42.16 -19.98
N ALA A 33 26.32 -42.70 -19.17
CA ALA A 33 25.32 -43.76 -19.27
C ALA A 33 24.19 -43.46 -18.25
N LYS A 34 23.01 -44.06 -18.48
CA LYS A 34 21.82 -44.03 -17.62
C LYS A 34 22.03 -44.86 -16.35
N LEU A 35 21.40 -44.44 -15.24
CA LEU A 35 20.91 -45.34 -14.19
C LEU A 35 19.63 -44.75 -13.61
N ASP A 36 18.58 -45.55 -13.67
CA ASP A 36 17.19 -45.30 -13.29
C ASP A 36 16.93 -46.13 -12.02
N PHE A 37 16.31 -45.53 -11.01
CA PHE A 37 15.91 -46.20 -9.76
C PHE A 37 14.49 -45.76 -9.41
N SER A 38 13.51 -46.34 -10.09
CA SER A 38 12.13 -46.45 -9.61
C SER A 38 11.77 -47.93 -9.46
N ALA A 39 11.69 -48.44 -8.22
CA ALA A 39 10.86 -49.58 -7.83
C ALA A 39 11.25 -50.04 -6.41
N ALA A 40 10.51 -49.58 -5.40
CA ALA A 40 10.24 -50.35 -4.18
C ALA A 40 9.17 -49.59 -3.37
N TRP A 41 8.28 -50.35 -2.72
CA TRP A 41 7.16 -49.91 -1.87
C TRP A 41 5.79 -49.78 -2.54
N GLN A 42 5.29 -50.92 -3.04
CA GLN A 42 3.86 -51.24 -3.05
C GLN A 42 3.66 -52.57 -2.30
N SER A 43 3.18 -52.50 -1.06
CA SER A 43 2.29 -53.51 -0.45
C SER A 43 2.12 -53.17 1.02
N LEU A 44 0.94 -52.70 1.42
CA LEU A 44 0.28 -52.95 2.71
C LEU A 44 -1.09 -52.26 2.70
N SER A 45 -2.13 -53.06 2.58
CA SER A 45 -3.55 -52.69 2.57
C SER A 45 -4.16 -52.81 3.96
N PHE A 46 -4.88 -51.78 4.42
CA PHE A 46 -5.78 -51.82 5.58
C PHE A 46 -7.13 -51.16 5.24
N PRO A 47 -8.24 -51.55 5.90
CA PRO A 47 -9.60 -51.44 5.38
C PRO A 47 -10.20 -50.03 5.49
N SER A 48 -11.08 -49.75 4.54
CA SER A 48 -11.76 -48.48 4.26
C SER A 48 -12.69 -48.03 5.41
N LEU A 49 -12.41 -46.86 5.99
CA LEU A 49 -13.41 -46.08 6.74
C LEU A 49 -14.03 -45.05 5.78
N VAL A 50 -15.35 -44.98 5.81
CA VAL A 50 -16.23 -44.17 4.95
C VAL A 50 -15.81 -42.70 4.97
N ILE A 51 -15.22 -42.22 3.87
CA ILE A 51 -15.01 -40.81 3.58
C ILE A 51 -16.33 -40.28 2.99
N LEU A 52 -16.96 -39.34 3.68
CA LEU A 52 -18.01 -38.49 3.12
C LEU A 52 -17.45 -37.86 1.83
N ASN A 53 -18.07 -38.18 0.69
CA ASN A 53 -17.72 -37.63 -0.62
C ASN A 53 -17.81 -36.09 -0.58
N VAL A 54 -16.67 -35.44 -0.41
CA VAL A 54 -16.46 -34.03 -0.76
C VAL A 54 -16.45 -33.97 -2.30
N PRO A 55 -17.25 -33.11 -2.94
CA PRO A 55 -17.17 -32.92 -4.39
C PRO A 55 -15.73 -32.58 -4.80
N SER A 56 -15.22 -33.18 -5.87
CA SER A 56 -13.83 -33.00 -6.31
C SER A 56 -13.52 -31.53 -6.60
N MET A 57 -12.60 -30.96 -5.81
CA MET A 57 -12.08 -29.60 -5.88
C MET A 57 -11.11 -29.41 -7.08
N SER A 58 -11.55 -29.67 -8.32
CA SER A 58 -10.65 -29.80 -9.48
C SER A 58 -10.69 -28.71 -10.56
N ASP A 59 -11.53 -27.69 -10.45
CA ASP A 59 -11.75 -26.79 -11.61
C ASP A 59 -10.87 -25.53 -11.64
N LEU A 60 -10.07 -25.27 -10.61
CA LEU A 60 -9.07 -24.19 -10.61
C LEU A 60 -7.69 -24.76 -10.99
N GLN A 61 -7.52 -25.23 -12.23
CA GLN A 61 -6.19 -25.57 -12.74
C GLN A 61 -5.51 -24.30 -13.27
N ALA A 62 -4.35 -23.97 -12.69
CA ALA A 62 -3.49 -22.93 -13.21
C ALA A 62 -2.98 -23.31 -14.62
N PRO A 63 -2.87 -22.35 -15.56
CA PRO A 63 -2.39 -22.64 -16.90
C PRO A 63 -0.92 -23.09 -16.87
N LEU A 64 -0.59 -24.18 -17.60
CA LEU A 64 0.78 -24.65 -17.76
C LEU A 64 1.60 -23.65 -18.59
N ARG A 65 2.73 -23.19 -18.05
CA ARG A 65 3.61 -22.18 -18.67
C ARG A 65 4.99 -22.76 -18.97
N PRO A 66 5.64 -22.35 -20.08
CA PRO A 66 6.99 -22.80 -20.40
C PRO A 66 8.01 -22.30 -19.37
N LYS A 67 9.15 -22.99 -19.24
CA LYS A 67 10.24 -22.58 -18.34
C LYS A 67 11.01 -21.39 -18.92
N ARG A 68 11.29 -20.41 -18.07
CA ARG A 68 12.10 -19.22 -18.41
C ARG A 68 13.59 -19.53 -18.26
N LYS A 69 14.43 -18.97 -19.14
CA LYS A 69 15.89 -18.98 -18.98
C LYS A 69 16.32 -18.00 -17.88
N LYS A 70 17.09 -18.48 -16.89
CA LYS A 70 17.67 -17.63 -15.85
C LYS A 70 18.77 -16.74 -16.44
N VAL A 71 18.79 -15.48 -16.02
CA VAL A 71 19.85 -14.51 -16.34
C VAL A 71 20.65 -14.17 -15.09
N LEU A 72 21.77 -13.47 -15.23
CA LEU A 72 22.66 -13.10 -14.11
C LEU A 72 21.90 -12.40 -12.96
N VAL A 73 20.92 -11.55 -13.30
CA VAL A 73 20.10 -10.82 -12.32
C VAL A 73 19.32 -11.76 -11.41
N ASP A 74 18.81 -12.89 -11.91
CA ASP A 74 18.11 -13.89 -11.08
C ASP A 74 19.03 -14.41 -9.95
N TYR A 75 20.33 -14.58 -10.22
CA TYR A 75 21.30 -15.00 -9.22
C TYR A 75 21.66 -13.86 -8.26
N LEU A 76 21.86 -12.64 -8.77
CA LEU A 76 22.20 -11.49 -7.92
C LEU A 76 21.11 -11.17 -6.89
N VAL A 77 19.83 -11.32 -7.27
CA VAL A 77 18.69 -11.11 -6.37
C VAL A 77 18.71 -12.12 -5.21
N GLN A 78 19.15 -13.36 -5.42
CA GLN A 78 19.26 -14.38 -4.37
C GLN A 78 20.28 -14.02 -3.28
N PHE A 79 21.31 -13.22 -3.59
CA PHE A 79 22.33 -12.80 -2.63
C PHE A 79 22.08 -11.41 -2.06
N ARG A 80 20.98 -10.75 -2.45
CA ARG A 80 20.67 -9.37 -2.04
C ARG A 80 20.53 -9.23 -0.51
N TRP A 81 20.11 -10.29 0.17
CA TRP A 81 20.02 -10.32 1.64
C TRP A 81 21.34 -9.92 2.33
N ILE A 82 22.50 -10.14 1.70
CA ILE A 82 23.81 -9.76 2.25
C ILE A 82 23.87 -8.24 2.44
N VAL A 83 23.56 -7.49 1.38
CA VAL A 83 23.51 -6.02 1.44
C VAL A 83 22.43 -5.57 2.43
N VAL A 84 21.30 -6.28 2.49
CA VAL A 84 20.23 -5.94 3.42
C VAL A 84 20.70 -6.06 4.87
N ILE A 85 21.36 -7.16 5.25
CA ILE A 85 21.80 -7.39 6.63
C ILE A 85 22.93 -6.44 7.02
N PHE A 86 23.96 -6.30 6.19
CA PHE A 86 25.17 -5.60 6.59
C PHE A 86 25.15 -4.09 6.31
N VAL A 87 24.21 -3.60 5.48
CA VAL A 87 24.11 -2.18 5.13
C VAL A 87 22.73 -1.62 5.42
N VAL A 88 21.68 -2.21 4.84
CA VAL A 88 20.34 -1.62 4.89
C VAL A 88 19.76 -1.65 6.30
N LEU A 89 19.78 -2.78 7.00
CA LEU A 89 19.21 -2.89 8.35
C LEU A 89 19.92 -1.97 9.36
N PRO A 90 21.27 -1.94 9.48
CA PRO A 90 21.95 -1.01 10.39
C PRO A 90 21.61 0.45 10.08
N ALA A 91 21.66 0.84 8.80
CA ALA A 91 21.33 2.20 8.39
C ALA A 91 19.85 2.54 8.66
N SER A 92 18.94 1.59 8.42
CA SER A 92 17.51 1.74 8.71
C SER A 92 17.27 1.96 10.19
N CYS A 93 17.85 1.10 11.05
CA CYS A 93 17.76 1.21 12.49
C CYS A 93 18.25 2.58 12.99
N PHE A 94 19.40 3.05 12.46
CA PHE A 94 19.93 4.37 12.80
C PHE A 94 19.00 5.51 12.35
N ILE A 95 18.43 5.43 11.14
CA ILE A 95 17.47 6.43 10.65
C ILE A 95 16.21 6.45 11.51
N TYR A 96 15.62 5.29 11.80
CA TYR A 96 14.44 5.19 12.66
C TYR A 96 14.71 5.74 14.06
N PHE A 97 15.89 5.45 14.62
CA PHE A 97 16.30 6.02 15.91
C PHE A 97 16.40 7.55 15.86
N LYS A 98 17.01 8.13 14.81
CA LYS A 98 17.04 9.60 14.67
C LYS A 98 15.65 10.20 14.50
N LEU A 99 14.79 9.58 13.69
CA LEU A 99 13.41 10.03 13.50
C LEU A 99 12.65 10.00 14.82
N PHE A 100 12.77 8.90 15.57
CA PHE A 100 12.19 8.77 16.90
C PHE A 100 12.65 9.89 17.84
N LEU A 101 13.96 10.19 17.90
CA LEU A 101 14.46 11.30 18.70
C LEU A 101 13.91 12.66 18.24
N GLY A 102 13.75 12.86 16.94
CA GLY A 102 13.13 14.06 16.38
C GLY A 102 11.67 14.20 16.77
N ASP A 103 10.91 13.11 16.68
CA ASP A 103 9.48 13.04 17.03
C ASP A 103 9.29 13.30 18.53
N VAL A 104 10.12 12.71 19.40
CA VAL A 104 10.11 12.96 20.86
C VAL A 104 10.42 14.44 21.15
N LYS A 105 11.45 14.99 20.52
CA LYS A 105 11.79 16.42 20.68
C LYS A 105 10.64 17.34 20.22
N SER A 106 9.95 16.99 19.13
CA SER A 106 8.77 17.73 18.66
C SER A 106 7.60 17.62 19.66
N ALA A 107 7.34 16.41 20.17
CA ALA A 107 6.28 16.17 21.17
C ALA A 107 6.49 16.96 22.47
N MET A 108 7.75 17.19 22.88
CA MET A 108 8.10 18.00 24.06
C MET A 108 7.86 19.51 23.89
N LYS A 109 7.68 20.00 22.66
CA LYS A 109 7.39 21.43 22.42
C LYS A 109 5.95 21.73 22.86
N SER A 110 5.70 22.97 23.32
CA SER A 110 4.33 23.44 23.50
C SER A 110 3.60 23.56 22.16
N GLU A 111 2.27 23.41 22.18
CA GLU A 111 1.42 23.57 20.99
C GLU A 111 1.61 24.94 20.35
N LYS A 112 1.67 26.01 21.15
CA LYS A 112 1.98 27.38 20.68
C LYS A 112 3.28 27.44 19.88
N ARG A 113 4.33 26.73 20.32
CA ARG A 113 5.61 26.69 19.60
C ARG A 113 5.49 25.93 18.29
N ARG A 114 4.81 24.78 18.27
CA ARG A 114 4.59 24.00 17.04
C ARG A 114 3.74 24.77 16.02
N GLN A 115 2.70 25.45 16.48
CA GLN A 115 1.87 26.34 15.65
C GLN A 115 2.68 27.49 15.05
N LYS A 116 3.54 28.14 15.82
CA LYS A 116 4.45 29.18 15.30
C LYS A 116 5.43 28.63 14.26
N GLU A 117 6.06 27.49 14.53
CA GLU A 117 6.98 26.83 13.57
C GLU A 117 6.25 26.45 12.27
N HIS A 118 5.01 25.98 12.38
CA HIS A 118 4.14 25.68 11.25
C HIS A 118 3.91 26.92 10.38
N GLU A 119 3.45 28.03 10.95
CA GLU A 119 3.20 29.29 10.23
C GLU A 119 4.46 29.83 9.55
N GLU A 120 5.62 29.75 10.22
CA GLU A 120 6.91 30.12 9.63
C GLU A 120 7.27 29.24 8.44
N ASN A 121 7.01 27.94 8.51
CA ASN A 121 7.25 27.01 7.42
C ASN A 121 6.28 27.22 6.24
N VAL A 122 5.00 27.50 6.50
CA VAL A 122 4.03 27.87 5.46
C VAL A 122 4.49 29.13 4.71
N LYS A 123 4.97 30.16 5.43
CA LYS A 123 5.53 31.36 4.80
C LYS A 123 6.72 31.04 3.88
N LYS A 124 7.62 30.13 4.29
CA LYS A 124 8.75 29.69 3.45
C LYS A 124 8.27 29.00 2.18
N VAL A 125 7.25 28.15 2.28
CA VAL A 125 6.64 27.47 1.12
C VAL A 125 6.04 28.48 0.15
N VAL A 126 5.24 29.42 0.64
CA VAL A 126 4.63 30.48 -0.18
C VAL A 126 5.70 31.34 -0.85
N ASN A 127 6.71 31.79 -0.11
CA ASN A 127 7.81 32.59 -0.64
C ASN A 127 8.60 31.83 -1.69
N ARG A 128 8.86 30.54 -1.46
CA ARG A 128 9.53 29.68 -2.44
C ARG A 128 8.70 29.55 -3.71
N LEU A 129 7.39 29.28 -3.59
CA LEU A 129 6.51 29.13 -4.74
C LEU A 129 6.43 30.40 -5.59
N LYS A 130 6.39 31.58 -4.96
CA LYS A 130 6.38 32.88 -5.66
C LYS A 130 7.67 33.19 -6.44
N GLN A 131 8.78 32.50 -6.16
CA GLN A 131 10.02 32.66 -6.92
C GLN A 131 10.01 31.91 -8.25
N ARG A 132 8.99 31.07 -8.51
CA ARG A 132 8.89 30.30 -9.74
C ARG A 132 8.64 31.21 -10.93
N ASP A 133 9.47 31.08 -11.96
CA ASP A 133 9.22 31.58 -13.31
C ASP A 133 8.66 30.42 -14.17
N PRO A 134 7.37 30.41 -14.54
CA PRO A 134 6.78 29.36 -15.35
C PRO A 134 7.51 29.14 -16.68
N LYS A 135 8.13 30.18 -17.25
CA LYS A 135 8.88 30.11 -18.51
C LYS A 135 10.26 29.47 -18.36
N LYS A 136 10.83 29.40 -17.15
CA LYS A 136 12.18 28.85 -16.88
C LYS A 136 12.24 27.65 -15.93
N ASP A 137 11.30 27.50 -15.02
CA ASP A 137 11.43 26.55 -13.90
C ASP A 137 10.60 25.26 -14.05
N GLY A 138 9.56 25.30 -14.88
CA GLY A 138 8.71 24.15 -15.20
C GLY A 138 7.73 23.79 -14.09
N LEU A 139 7.18 22.57 -14.09
CA LEU A 139 6.11 22.19 -13.15
C LEU A 139 6.55 22.08 -11.68
N VAL A 140 5.70 22.51 -10.76
CA VAL A 140 5.92 22.47 -9.30
C VAL A 140 5.85 21.04 -8.78
N CYS A 141 6.78 20.70 -7.90
CA CYS A 141 6.74 19.46 -7.15
C CYS A 141 7.35 19.61 -5.76
N THR A 142 7.07 18.65 -4.87
CA THR A 142 7.74 18.60 -3.57
C THR A 142 9.22 18.23 -3.74
N ALA A 143 10.13 18.77 -2.92
CA ALA A 143 11.55 18.40 -2.92
C ALA A 143 11.84 16.96 -2.44
N ARG A 144 10.78 16.19 -2.10
CA ARG A 144 10.88 14.81 -1.65
C ARG A 144 11.47 13.94 -2.75
N LYS A 145 12.64 13.35 -2.51
CA LYS A 145 13.31 12.50 -3.50
C LYS A 145 12.49 11.24 -3.84
N PRO A 146 12.50 10.77 -5.10
CA PRO A 146 11.68 9.64 -5.56
C PRO A 146 11.76 8.37 -4.70
N TYR A 147 12.97 7.99 -4.28
CA TYR A 147 13.21 6.78 -3.48
C TYR A 147 12.61 6.85 -2.07
N ILE A 148 12.19 8.02 -1.58
CA ILE A 148 11.55 8.19 -0.27
C ILE A 148 10.06 7.81 -0.31
N ALA A 149 9.44 7.77 -1.49
CA ALA A 149 8.06 7.31 -1.63
C ALA A 149 7.97 5.80 -1.30
N VAL A 150 6.90 5.38 -0.62
CA VAL A 150 6.70 3.97 -0.23
C VAL A 150 6.29 3.12 -1.44
N GLY A 151 5.42 3.62 -2.32
CA GLY A 151 4.97 2.90 -3.52
C GLY A 151 6.09 2.61 -4.54
N MET A 152 5.97 1.53 -5.30
CA MET A 152 7.00 1.08 -6.26
C MET A 152 7.13 1.95 -7.52
N ARG A 153 6.25 2.94 -7.72
CA ARG A 153 6.28 3.81 -8.91
C ARG A 153 7.59 4.57 -9.07
N ASN A 154 7.99 4.72 -10.33
CA ASN A 154 9.06 5.64 -10.70
C ASN A 154 8.52 7.08 -10.70
N VAL A 155 9.01 7.91 -9.79
CA VAL A 155 8.66 9.35 -9.72
C VAL A 155 9.57 10.15 -10.67
N ASP A 156 9.71 9.68 -11.91
CA ASP A 156 10.72 10.16 -12.86
C ASP A 156 10.34 11.51 -13.50
N TYR A 157 9.12 12.01 -13.26
CA TYR A 157 8.74 13.38 -13.65
C TYR A 157 9.58 14.46 -12.98
N LYS A 158 10.30 14.14 -11.90
CA LYS A 158 11.26 15.05 -11.25
C LYS A 158 12.64 15.04 -11.90
N ARG A 159 12.84 14.30 -13.00
CA ARG A 159 14.12 14.26 -13.73
C ARG A 159 14.18 15.23 -14.90
N VAL A 160 13.02 15.72 -15.34
CA VAL A 160 12.87 16.78 -16.34
C VAL A 160 12.91 18.16 -15.67
N ARG A 161 12.62 19.23 -16.41
CA ARG A 161 12.45 20.59 -15.87
C ARG A 161 11.32 20.63 -14.83
N HIS A 162 11.63 21.04 -13.60
CA HIS A 162 10.68 21.12 -12.49
C HIS A 162 11.14 22.12 -11.43
N PHE A 163 10.19 22.60 -10.63
CA PHE A 163 10.43 23.52 -9.52
C PHE A 163 10.18 22.84 -8.17
N GLU A 164 11.24 22.57 -7.42
CA GLU A 164 11.14 21.94 -6.10
C GLU A 164 10.72 22.94 -5.00
N VAL A 165 9.74 22.51 -4.19
CA VAL A 165 9.30 23.17 -2.96
C VAL A 165 9.51 22.20 -1.78
N ASP A 166 10.30 22.61 -0.79
CA ASP A 166 10.62 21.75 0.34
C ASP A 166 9.51 21.76 1.41
N LEU A 167 9.01 20.57 1.73
CA LEU A 167 8.03 20.34 2.80
C LEU A 167 8.63 19.48 3.94
N SER A 168 9.94 19.24 3.95
CA SER A 168 10.60 18.30 4.88
C SER A 168 10.43 18.67 6.36
N ALA A 169 10.20 19.95 6.66
CA ALA A 169 9.97 20.46 8.01
C ALA A 169 8.57 20.17 8.59
N PHE A 170 7.59 19.80 7.75
CA PHE A 170 6.18 19.63 8.13
C PHE A 170 5.92 18.27 8.82
N ARG A 171 6.49 18.07 10.01
CA ARG A 171 6.49 16.80 10.78
C ARG A 171 5.86 16.91 12.18
N ASN A 172 5.19 18.01 12.50
CA ASN A 172 4.62 18.27 13.81
C ASN A 172 3.17 17.76 13.90
N ILE A 173 2.86 17.15 15.04
CA ILE A 173 1.49 17.08 15.56
C ILE A 173 1.23 18.43 16.20
N ILE A 174 0.46 19.28 15.55
CA ILE A 174 0.30 20.68 15.95
C ILE A 174 -0.51 20.75 17.26
N GLU A 175 -1.66 20.08 17.27
CA GLU A 175 -2.66 20.14 18.34
C GLU A 175 -3.47 18.84 18.41
N VAL A 176 -3.87 18.45 19.61
CA VAL A 176 -4.87 17.40 19.84
C VAL A 176 -6.01 17.97 20.68
N ASP A 177 -7.13 18.25 20.02
CA ASP A 177 -8.33 18.77 20.63
C ASP A 177 -9.22 17.59 21.07
N LYS A 178 -9.37 17.43 22.39
CA LYS A 178 -10.15 16.35 23.00
C LYS A 178 -11.64 16.67 23.08
N GLU A 179 -12.02 17.94 22.94
CA GLU A 179 -13.42 18.35 22.95
C GLU A 179 -14.02 18.17 21.55
N ARG A 180 -13.32 18.66 20.53
CA ARG A 180 -13.70 18.47 19.11
C ARG A 180 -13.37 17.06 18.60
N MET A 181 -12.57 16.29 19.34
CA MET A 181 -12.07 14.96 18.95
C MET A 181 -11.35 15.01 17.60
N VAL A 182 -10.37 15.90 17.49
CA VAL A 182 -9.63 16.16 16.25
C VAL A 182 -8.14 16.31 16.55
N ALA A 183 -7.29 15.74 15.71
CA ALA A 183 -5.86 16.02 15.69
C ALA A 183 -5.52 16.92 14.49
N LYS A 184 -4.90 18.08 14.75
CA LYS A 184 -4.30 18.93 13.72
C LYS A 184 -2.84 18.52 13.51
N VAL A 185 -2.49 18.09 12.31
CA VAL A 185 -1.19 17.48 12.00
C VAL A 185 -0.62 18.01 10.68
N GLU A 186 0.69 18.02 10.60
CA GLU A 186 1.41 18.33 9.37
C GLU A 186 1.53 17.08 8.46
N PRO A 187 1.63 17.25 7.12
CA PRO A 187 1.53 16.16 6.14
C PRO A 187 2.59 15.06 6.26
N LEU A 188 3.76 15.30 6.86
CA LEU A 188 4.81 14.29 7.03
C LEU A 188 4.80 13.62 8.42
N VAL A 189 3.82 13.93 9.27
CA VAL A 189 3.49 13.07 10.43
C VAL A 189 3.12 11.69 9.90
N ASN A 190 3.71 10.66 10.48
CA ASN A 190 3.48 9.28 10.07
C ASN A 190 2.63 8.49 11.09
N MET A 191 2.12 7.34 10.68
CA MET A 191 1.25 6.50 11.52
C MET A 191 1.94 6.06 12.81
N GLY A 192 3.25 5.74 12.73
CA GLY A 192 4.05 5.38 13.90
C GLY A 192 4.15 6.51 14.93
N GLN A 193 4.28 7.76 14.48
CA GLN A 193 4.39 8.98 15.28
C GLN A 193 3.05 9.36 15.92
N ILE A 194 1.97 9.47 15.14
CA ILE A 194 0.67 9.91 15.64
C ILE A 194 0.10 8.93 16.68
N THR A 195 0.17 7.63 16.41
CA THR A 195 -0.32 6.60 17.35
C THR A 195 0.51 6.56 18.64
N ARG A 196 1.81 6.83 18.59
CA ARG A 196 2.65 6.93 19.80
C ARG A 196 2.22 8.11 20.68
N TYR A 197 1.75 9.19 20.06
CA TYR A 197 1.29 10.38 20.76
C TYR A 197 -0.14 10.21 21.31
N THR A 198 -1.07 9.69 20.52
CA THR A 198 -2.51 9.67 20.87
C THR A 198 -2.94 8.43 21.66
N VAL A 199 -2.39 7.24 21.37
CA VAL A 199 -2.84 5.99 22.03
C VAL A 199 -2.69 6.02 23.55
N PRO A 200 -1.61 6.58 24.14
CA PRO A 200 -1.50 6.75 25.59
C PRO A 200 -2.61 7.63 26.20
N MET A 201 -3.30 8.44 25.39
CA MET A 201 -4.44 9.26 25.79
C MET A 201 -5.79 8.53 25.61
N ASN A 202 -5.77 7.24 25.27
CA ASN A 202 -6.94 6.45 24.86
C ASN A 202 -7.65 7.04 23.62
N LEU A 203 -6.88 7.63 22.71
CA LEU A 203 -7.34 8.20 21.44
C LEU A 203 -6.56 7.62 20.26
N ALA A 204 -7.23 7.46 19.12
CA ALA A 204 -6.59 7.15 17.85
C ALA A 204 -7.27 7.92 16.72
N LEU A 205 -6.60 8.05 15.57
CA LEU A 205 -7.29 8.42 14.33
C LEU A 205 -8.38 7.36 14.05
N ALA A 206 -9.51 7.78 13.47
CA ALA A 206 -10.59 6.85 13.14
C ALA A 206 -10.15 5.71 12.20
N VAL A 207 -9.23 6.03 11.28
CA VAL A 207 -8.54 5.07 10.41
C VAL A 207 -7.04 5.23 10.64
N VAL A 208 -6.36 4.15 11.02
CA VAL A 208 -4.91 4.10 11.23
C VAL A 208 -4.33 3.09 10.27
N ALA A 209 -3.63 3.53 9.24
CA ALA A 209 -2.91 2.63 8.34
C ALA A 209 -1.76 1.92 9.10
N GLU A 210 -1.51 0.68 8.71
CA GLU A 210 -0.81 -0.36 9.44
C GLU A 210 0.73 -0.33 9.34
N LEU A 211 1.26 0.45 8.40
CA LEU A 211 2.70 0.68 8.23
C LEU A 211 3.15 2.00 8.88
N ASP A 212 4.08 1.92 9.83
CA ASP A 212 4.61 3.06 10.60
C ASP A 212 5.03 4.26 9.73
N ASP A 213 5.63 4.00 8.56
CA ASP A 213 6.24 4.99 7.67
C ASP A 213 5.22 5.72 6.76
N LEU A 214 3.95 5.30 6.74
CA LEU A 214 2.91 5.96 5.96
C LEU A 214 2.59 7.33 6.57
N THR A 215 2.59 8.36 5.73
CA THR A 215 2.43 9.76 6.14
C THR A 215 1.01 10.24 5.90
N VAL A 216 0.47 11.07 6.80
CA VAL A 216 -0.86 11.69 6.71
C VAL A 216 -1.12 12.27 5.32
N GLY A 217 -0.23 13.11 4.81
CA GLY A 217 -0.43 13.74 3.51
C GLY A 217 -0.44 12.76 2.34
N GLY A 218 0.24 11.62 2.48
CA GLY A 218 0.21 10.54 1.48
C GLY A 218 -1.13 9.81 1.46
N LEU A 219 -1.69 9.52 2.64
CA LEU A 219 -2.99 8.86 2.78
C LEU A 219 -4.14 9.77 2.35
N ILE A 220 -4.05 11.08 2.60
CA ILE A 220 -5.04 12.07 2.16
C ILE A 220 -4.99 12.25 0.64
N ASN A 221 -3.81 12.53 0.08
CA ASN A 221 -3.70 12.82 -1.36
C ASN A 221 -3.81 11.57 -2.23
N GLY A 222 -3.53 10.39 -1.68
CA GLY A 222 -3.57 9.12 -2.39
C GLY A 222 -4.73 8.27 -1.93
N TYR A 223 -4.37 7.14 -1.33
CA TYR A 223 -5.29 6.14 -0.82
C TYR A 223 -4.82 5.71 0.57
N GLY A 224 -5.77 5.37 1.42
CA GLY A 224 -5.50 4.86 2.76
C GLY A 224 -6.75 4.25 3.36
N ILE A 225 -6.63 3.02 3.83
CA ILE A 225 -7.63 2.27 4.59
C ILE A 225 -6.92 1.45 5.66
N GLU A 226 -7.67 0.86 6.57
CA GLU A 226 -7.23 -0.26 7.42
C GLU A 226 -8.47 -0.93 8.04
N GLY A 227 -8.34 -1.88 8.97
CA GLY A 227 -9.46 -2.71 9.43
C GLY A 227 -10.69 -1.99 9.99
N SER A 228 -10.60 -0.71 10.39
CA SER A 228 -11.77 0.10 10.81
C SER A 228 -12.47 0.83 9.66
N SER A 229 -11.94 0.77 8.43
CA SER A 229 -12.47 1.46 7.26
C SER A 229 -13.84 0.96 6.81
N HIS A 230 -14.24 -0.26 7.17
CA HIS A 230 -15.60 -0.74 6.96
C HIS A 230 -16.65 0.07 7.76
N ILE A 231 -16.23 0.80 8.80
CA ILE A 231 -17.04 1.75 9.55
C ILE A 231 -16.84 3.16 9.00
N TYR A 232 -15.58 3.60 8.93
CA TYR A 232 -15.21 5.01 8.75
C TYR A 232 -14.88 5.41 7.30
N GLY A 233 -14.86 4.46 6.36
CA GLY A 233 -14.47 4.66 4.96
C GLY A 233 -12.97 4.84 4.78
N LEU A 234 -12.60 5.65 3.79
CA LEU A 234 -11.21 5.97 3.48
C LEU A 234 -10.62 6.90 4.55
N PHE A 235 -9.29 6.92 4.67
CA PHE A 235 -8.58 7.84 5.55
C PHE A 235 -9.00 9.31 5.27
N SER A 236 -9.19 9.66 4.00
CA SER A 236 -9.68 10.99 3.58
C SER A 236 -11.07 11.33 4.11
N ASP A 237 -11.95 10.34 4.31
CA ASP A 237 -13.32 10.55 4.81
C ASP A 237 -13.34 10.92 6.30
N THR A 238 -12.22 10.69 6.99
CA THR A 238 -12.01 11.06 8.40
C THR A 238 -11.42 12.46 8.57
N VAL A 239 -11.02 13.11 7.46
CA VAL A 239 -10.50 14.49 7.48
C VAL A 239 -11.68 15.46 7.65
N VAL A 240 -11.52 16.44 8.54
CA VAL A 240 -12.53 17.50 8.72
C VAL A 240 -12.14 18.79 8.03
N ALA A 241 -10.83 18.98 7.82
CA ALA A 241 -10.29 20.18 7.22
C ALA A 241 -8.87 20.00 6.73
N MET A 242 -8.50 20.79 5.71
CA MET A 242 -7.14 20.84 5.17
C MET A 242 -6.72 22.28 4.95
N GLU A 243 -5.44 22.56 5.18
CA GLU A 243 -4.79 23.80 4.79
C GLU A 243 -3.85 23.52 3.60
N VAL A 244 -4.00 24.31 2.54
CA VAL A 244 -3.41 24.04 1.23
C VAL A 244 -2.82 25.32 0.66
N VAL A 245 -1.58 25.23 0.19
CA VAL A 245 -0.97 26.30 -0.62
C VAL A 245 -1.33 26.04 -2.09
N LEU A 246 -2.11 26.94 -2.68
CA LEU A 246 -2.56 26.89 -4.07
C LEU A 246 -1.43 27.27 -5.04
N ALA A 247 -1.68 27.08 -6.34
CA ALA A 247 -0.72 27.40 -7.41
C ALA A 247 -0.26 28.87 -7.41
N ASP A 248 -1.16 29.79 -7.07
CA ASP A 248 -0.89 31.23 -6.98
C ASP A 248 -0.23 31.66 -5.65
N GLY A 249 0.04 30.70 -4.75
CA GLY A 249 0.65 30.95 -3.45
C GLY A 249 -0.31 31.44 -2.36
N ARG A 250 -1.63 31.51 -2.61
CA ARG A 250 -2.61 31.68 -1.54
C ARG A 250 -2.63 30.44 -0.64
N VAL A 251 -2.79 30.67 0.66
CA VAL A 251 -3.04 29.63 1.65
C VAL A 251 -4.53 29.61 1.91
N VAL A 252 -5.18 28.49 1.61
CA VAL A 252 -6.62 28.33 1.82
C VAL A 252 -6.88 27.22 2.80
N ARG A 253 -7.97 27.37 3.54
CA ARG A 253 -8.49 26.36 4.44
C ARG A 253 -9.78 25.80 3.84
N CYS A 254 -9.81 24.53 3.46
CA CYS A 254 -10.97 23.89 2.87
C CYS A 254 -11.66 22.93 3.86
N THR A 255 -12.98 23.01 3.92
CA THR A 255 -13.89 22.12 4.66
C THR A 255 -14.99 21.61 3.74
N LYS A 256 -15.75 20.63 4.20
CA LYS A 256 -16.93 20.11 3.49
C LYS A 256 -18.00 21.16 3.14
N ASP A 257 -18.02 22.30 3.84
CA ASP A 257 -19.15 23.24 3.92
C ASP A 257 -18.78 24.71 3.72
N ASN A 258 -17.54 25.03 3.30
CA ASN A 258 -17.13 26.39 2.97
C ASN A 258 -16.91 26.61 1.46
N GLU A 259 -16.47 27.81 1.08
CA GLU A 259 -16.25 28.22 -0.31
C GLU A 259 -15.16 27.41 -1.06
N TYR A 260 -14.40 26.57 -0.35
CA TYR A 260 -13.40 25.65 -0.91
C TYR A 260 -13.84 24.17 -0.76
N SER A 261 -15.14 23.90 -0.63
CA SER A 261 -15.69 22.54 -0.50
C SER A 261 -15.39 21.65 -1.70
N ASP A 262 -15.41 22.21 -2.91
CA ASP A 262 -14.97 21.51 -4.12
C ASP A 262 -13.50 21.08 -4.03
N LEU A 263 -12.59 21.95 -3.55
CA LEU A 263 -11.20 21.57 -3.30
C LEU A 263 -11.08 20.48 -2.23
N PHE A 264 -11.87 20.58 -1.14
CA PHE A 264 -11.88 19.58 -0.08
C PHE A 264 -12.19 18.18 -0.61
N TYR A 265 -13.20 18.05 -1.48
CA TYR A 265 -13.54 16.78 -2.13
C TYR A 265 -12.62 16.43 -3.32
N GLY A 266 -11.92 17.40 -3.90
CA GLY A 266 -11.00 17.18 -5.04
C GLY A 266 -9.60 16.70 -4.64
N ILE A 267 -9.14 16.99 -3.42
CA ILE A 267 -7.79 16.61 -2.96
C ILE A 267 -7.58 15.10 -2.83
N PRO A 268 -8.51 14.30 -2.27
CA PRO A 268 -8.39 12.85 -2.25
C PRO A 268 -8.13 12.29 -3.65
N TRP A 269 -7.23 11.31 -3.76
CA TRP A 269 -6.80 10.73 -5.04
C TRP A 269 -6.12 11.70 -6.03
N SER A 270 -5.89 12.98 -5.68
CA SER A 270 -5.20 13.92 -6.57
C SER A 270 -3.69 13.71 -6.64
N GLN A 271 -3.12 12.89 -5.77
CA GLN A 271 -1.68 12.74 -5.54
C GLN A 271 -0.98 14.06 -5.19
N GLY A 272 -1.70 15.09 -4.70
CA GLY A 272 -1.12 16.42 -4.42
C GLY A 272 -0.77 17.16 -5.71
N THR A 273 -1.71 17.18 -6.65
CA THR A 273 -1.61 17.88 -7.94
C THR A 273 -2.56 19.07 -8.04
N LEU A 274 -3.36 19.33 -7.00
CA LEU A 274 -4.23 20.51 -6.89
C LEU A 274 -3.62 21.61 -6.00
N GLY A 275 -2.58 21.28 -5.23
CA GLY A 275 -1.92 22.20 -4.31
C GLY A 275 -0.96 21.46 -3.37
N LEU A 276 -0.27 22.22 -2.51
CA LEU A 276 0.61 21.68 -1.49
C LEU A 276 -0.12 21.64 -0.14
N LEU A 277 -0.52 20.45 0.29
CA LEU A 277 -1.10 20.22 1.61
C LEU A 277 -0.05 20.55 2.69
N VAL A 278 -0.37 21.43 3.62
CA VAL A 278 0.55 21.88 4.70
C VAL A 278 0.05 21.53 6.10
N SER A 279 -1.26 21.37 6.30
CA SER A 279 -1.81 20.73 7.50
C SER A 279 -3.18 20.10 7.24
N ALA A 280 -3.57 19.16 8.10
CA ALA A 280 -4.89 18.56 8.10
C ALA A 280 -5.41 18.39 9.53
N GLU A 281 -6.71 18.54 9.70
CA GLU A 281 -7.44 18.20 10.92
C GLU A 281 -8.19 16.89 10.68
N ILE A 282 -7.97 15.89 11.54
CA ILE A 282 -8.43 14.51 11.33
C ILE A 282 -9.18 14.03 12.57
N LYS A 283 -10.32 13.35 12.36
CA LYS A 283 -11.15 12.81 13.44
C LYS A 283 -10.38 11.82 14.30
N LEU A 284 -10.53 11.98 15.61
CA LEU A 284 -10.13 11.05 16.65
C LEU A 284 -11.33 10.25 17.12
N ILE A 285 -11.06 9.03 17.57
CA ILE A 285 -12.02 8.16 18.25
C ILE A 285 -11.49 7.75 19.62
N PRO A 286 -12.36 7.53 20.61
CA PRO A 286 -11.97 6.86 21.84
C PRO A 286 -11.61 5.41 21.54
N ILE A 287 -10.55 4.92 22.18
CA ILE A 287 -10.08 3.54 22.06
C ILE A 287 -9.82 2.95 23.44
N LYS A 288 -9.64 1.63 23.51
CA LYS A 288 -9.16 0.94 24.72
C LYS A 288 -7.75 0.42 24.54
N GLU A 289 -7.14 -0.04 25.63
CA GLU A 289 -5.72 -0.40 25.69
C GLU A 289 -5.38 -1.68 24.91
N TYR A 290 -6.37 -2.55 24.70
CA TYR A 290 -6.20 -3.80 23.97
C TYR A 290 -7.22 -3.95 22.83
N MET A 291 -6.81 -4.68 21.81
CA MET A 291 -7.66 -5.26 20.78
C MET A 291 -7.89 -6.74 21.12
N ARG A 292 -9.13 -7.11 21.44
CA ARG A 292 -9.56 -8.51 21.50
C ARG A 292 -9.77 -8.99 20.07
N LEU A 293 -8.84 -9.80 19.58
CA LEU A 293 -8.83 -10.29 18.21
C LEU A 293 -9.24 -11.76 18.17
N THR A 294 -10.21 -12.07 17.32
CA THR A 294 -10.67 -13.44 17.04
C THR A 294 -10.12 -13.87 15.69
N TYR A 295 -9.51 -15.05 15.62
CA TYR A 295 -8.99 -15.65 14.39
C TYR A 295 -9.85 -16.84 14.00
N SER A 296 -10.63 -16.72 12.92
CA SER A 296 -11.57 -17.74 12.48
C SER A 296 -11.05 -18.40 11.20
N PRO A 297 -10.68 -19.70 11.24
CA PRO A 297 -10.19 -20.42 10.07
C PRO A 297 -11.34 -20.92 9.19
N TYR A 298 -11.18 -20.84 7.87
CA TYR A 298 -12.16 -21.30 6.90
C TYR A 298 -11.51 -22.19 5.84
N ARG A 299 -12.26 -23.18 5.37
CA ARG A 299 -11.91 -24.06 4.25
C ARG A 299 -13.07 -24.16 3.28
N GLY A 300 -12.80 -24.02 2.00
CA GLY A 300 -13.83 -24.02 0.95
C GLY A 300 -13.28 -23.44 -0.35
N THR A 301 -14.14 -23.25 -1.34
CA THR A 301 -13.84 -22.52 -2.57
C THR A 301 -13.57 -21.04 -2.30
N LEU A 302 -12.87 -20.33 -3.20
CA LEU A 302 -12.61 -18.89 -3.06
C LEU A 302 -13.89 -18.06 -2.86
N LYS A 303 -15.00 -18.44 -3.48
CA LYS A 303 -16.32 -17.82 -3.28
C LYS A 303 -16.87 -18.05 -1.88
N GLU A 304 -16.77 -19.27 -1.36
CA GLU A 304 -17.17 -19.57 0.03
C GLU A 304 -16.28 -18.84 1.04
N LEU A 305 -14.97 -18.74 0.79
CA LEU A 305 -14.06 -17.97 1.62
C LEU A 305 -14.40 -16.47 1.61
N ALA A 306 -14.75 -15.91 0.45
CA ALA A 306 -15.21 -14.52 0.33
C ALA A 306 -16.55 -14.28 1.04
N GLN A 307 -17.49 -15.22 0.95
CA GLN A 307 -18.76 -15.12 1.66
C GLN A 307 -18.57 -15.19 3.18
N ALA A 308 -17.71 -16.10 3.66
CA ALA A 308 -17.37 -16.19 5.07
C ALA A 308 -16.71 -14.90 5.59
N TYR A 309 -15.91 -14.25 4.75
CA TYR A 309 -15.33 -12.94 5.04
C TYR A 309 -16.42 -11.87 5.15
N ALA A 310 -17.35 -11.77 4.19
CA ALA A 310 -18.47 -10.82 4.27
C ALA A 310 -19.33 -11.05 5.53
N ASP A 311 -19.64 -12.30 5.84
CA ASP A 311 -20.46 -12.68 7.00
C ASP A 311 -19.77 -12.34 8.34
N SER A 312 -18.44 -12.18 8.38
CA SER A 312 -17.73 -11.86 9.62
C SER A 312 -17.90 -10.41 10.09
N PHE A 313 -18.38 -9.51 9.23
CA PHE A 313 -18.51 -8.08 9.57
C PHE A 313 -19.75 -7.37 9.01
N ALA A 314 -20.42 -7.96 8.02
CA ALA A 314 -21.66 -7.45 7.45
C ALA A 314 -22.81 -8.42 7.79
N PRO A 315 -23.35 -8.38 9.02
CA PRO A 315 -24.35 -9.34 9.46
C PRO A 315 -25.62 -9.26 8.60
N ARG A 316 -26.13 -10.42 8.17
CA ARG A 316 -27.26 -10.50 7.22
C ARG A 316 -28.60 -10.00 7.79
N ASP A 317 -28.74 -10.02 9.10
CA ASP A 317 -29.89 -9.44 9.82
C ASP A 317 -29.76 -7.94 10.07
N GLY A 318 -28.63 -7.33 9.66
CA GLY A 318 -28.39 -5.90 9.79
C GLY A 318 -28.11 -5.42 11.21
N ASP A 319 -27.91 -6.32 12.19
CA ASP A 319 -27.68 -5.95 13.59
C ASP A 319 -26.33 -5.22 13.77
N PRO A 320 -26.33 -3.91 14.07
CA PRO A 320 -25.09 -3.14 14.21
C PRO A 320 -24.22 -3.61 15.37
N SER A 321 -24.78 -4.27 16.39
CA SER A 321 -24.02 -4.75 17.54
C SER A 321 -23.06 -5.89 17.17
N LYS A 322 -23.35 -6.62 16.09
CA LYS A 322 -22.51 -7.71 15.58
C LYS A 322 -21.34 -7.22 14.73
N VAL A 323 -21.38 -5.97 14.26
CA VAL A 323 -20.29 -5.36 13.50
C VAL A 323 -19.07 -5.17 14.43
N PRO A 324 -17.88 -5.71 14.07
CA PRO A 324 -16.66 -5.56 14.86
C PRO A 324 -16.05 -4.16 14.70
N ASP A 325 -15.11 -3.78 15.58
CA ASP A 325 -14.39 -2.51 15.43
C ASP A 325 -13.34 -2.58 14.30
N PHE A 326 -12.80 -3.78 14.06
CA PHE A 326 -11.78 -4.06 13.04
C PHE A 326 -12.06 -5.36 12.30
N VAL A 327 -11.67 -5.39 11.02
CA VAL A 327 -11.79 -6.57 10.15
C VAL A 327 -10.56 -6.70 9.28
N GLU A 328 -10.04 -7.93 9.15
CA GLU A 328 -9.01 -8.28 8.18
C GLU A 328 -9.21 -9.74 7.74
N GLY A 329 -9.07 -10.01 6.45
CA GLY A 329 -9.03 -11.37 5.92
C GLY A 329 -7.66 -11.70 5.35
N MET A 330 -7.27 -12.97 5.45
CA MET A 330 -6.07 -13.50 4.79
C MET A 330 -6.41 -14.81 4.08
N ILE A 331 -6.26 -14.83 2.75
CA ILE A 331 -6.38 -16.04 1.95
C ILE A 331 -4.98 -16.64 1.80
N TYR A 332 -4.73 -17.83 2.35
CA TYR A 332 -3.40 -18.46 2.33
C TYR A 332 -3.19 -19.40 1.15
N THR A 333 -4.27 -20.01 0.69
CA THR A 333 -4.29 -20.92 -0.46
C THR A 333 -5.63 -20.74 -1.19
N PRO A 334 -5.84 -21.36 -2.37
CA PRO A 334 -7.14 -21.33 -3.04
C PRO A 334 -8.28 -21.94 -2.21
N THR A 335 -7.95 -22.63 -1.11
CA THR A 335 -8.91 -23.38 -0.30
C THR A 335 -8.89 -23.07 1.19
N GLU A 336 -7.99 -22.20 1.67
CA GLU A 336 -7.81 -21.93 3.08
C GLU A 336 -7.66 -20.43 3.36
N ALA A 337 -8.42 -19.94 4.33
CA ALA A 337 -8.37 -18.56 4.80
C ALA A 337 -8.42 -18.46 6.32
N VAL A 338 -7.95 -17.33 6.84
CA VAL A 338 -8.20 -16.90 8.22
C VAL A 338 -8.78 -15.50 8.17
N HIS A 339 -9.99 -15.34 8.69
CA HIS A 339 -10.64 -14.04 8.84
C HIS A 339 -10.55 -13.62 10.30
N MET A 340 -10.27 -12.35 10.52
CA MET A 340 -9.98 -11.78 11.82
C MET A 340 -10.89 -10.61 12.10
N THR A 341 -11.52 -10.64 13.27
CA THR A 341 -12.37 -9.55 13.74
C THR A 341 -11.89 -9.05 15.10
N GLY A 342 -11.76 -7.74 15.24
CA GLY A 342 -11.26 -7.08 16.44
C GLY A 342 -12.35 -6.31 17.18
N ARG A 343 -12.30 -6.31 18.51
CA ARG A 343 -13.05 -5.40 19.36
C ARG A 343 -12.16 -4.76 20.41
N TYR A 344 -12.38 -3.48 20.72
CA TYR A 344 -11.63 -2.82 21.79
C TYR A 344 -11.99 -3.41 23.16
N ALA A 345 -10.96 -3.82 23.90
CA ALA A 345 -11.05 -4.41 25.23
C ALA A 345 -10.24 -3.61 26.24
N SER A 346 -10.75 -3.50 27.47
CA SER A 346 -10.02 -2.80 28.54
C SER A 346 -8.86 -3.65 29.05
N LYS A 347 -7.93 -3.00 29.76
CA LYS A 347 -6.85 -3.69 30.46
C LYS A 347 -7.33 -4.71 31.49
N GLU A 348 -8.44 -4.44 32.18
CA GLU A 348 -9.05 -5.34 33.17
C GLU A 348 -9.58 -6.59 32.50
N GLU A 349 -10.28 -6.44 31.36
CA GLU A 349 -10.77 -7.56 30.55
C GLU A 349 -9.61 -8.43 30.06
N ALA A 350 -8.59 -7.82 29.44
CA ALA A 350 -7.45 -8.54 28.90
C ALA A 350 -6.69 -9.36 29.96
N LYS A 351 -6.68 -8.90 31.21
CA LYS A 351 -5.99 -9.55 32.34
C LYS A 351 -6.84 -10.58 33.10
N LYS A 352 -8.11 -10.79 32.73
CA LYS A 352 -8.94 -11.83 33.37
C LYS A 352 -8.31 -13.22 33.18
N LYS A 353 -8.40 -14.06 34.21
CA LYS A 353 -7.88 -15.44 34.18
C LYS A 353 -8.47 -16.21 33.00
N GLY A 354 -7.61 -16.83 32.19
CA GLY A 354 -8.00 -17.57 30.99
C GLY A 354 -7.83 -16.79 29.68
N ASN A 355 -7.76 -15.44 29.72
CA ASN A 355 -7.46 -14.63 28.55
C ASN A 355 -5.95 -14.65 28.24
N VAL A 356 -5.61 -14.64 26.95
CA VAL A 356 -4.22 -14.65 26.47
C VAL A 356 -3.85 -13.27 25.96
N ILE A 357 -2.83 -12.65 26.55
CA ILE A 357 -2.25 -11.41 26.05
C ILE A 357 -1.11 -11.74 25.08
N ASN A 358 -1.20 -11.25 23.85
CA ASN A 358 -0.18 -11.42 22.82
C ASN A 358 0.46 -10.08 22.44
N ASN A 359 1.65 -9.81 22.98
CA ASN A 359 2.48 -8.67 22.54
C ASN A 359 3.13 -8.97 21.17
N VAL A 360 2.39 -8.85 20.07
CA VAL A 360 2.87 -9.15 18.70
C VAL A 360 4.04 -8.26 18.28
N GLY A 361 4.24 -7.12 18.93
CA GLY A 361 5.31 -6.17 18.67
C GLY A 361 6.70 -6.65 19.09
N TRP A 362 6.82 -7.72 19.87
CA TRP A 362 8.12 -8.30 20.25
C TRP A 362 8.87 -8.85 19.05
N TRP A 363 10.11 -8.38 18.83
CA TRP A 363 10.86 -8.65 17.61
C TRP A 363 11.20 -10.13 17.37
N PHE A 364 11.24 -10.91 18.44
CA PHE A 364 11.53 -12.34 18.40
C PHE A 364 10.27 -13.21 18.25
N LYS A 365 9.07 -12.64 18.05
CA LYS A 365 7.85 -13.40 17.75
C LYS A 365 7.66 -13.65 16.26
N PRO A 366 6.91 -14.70 15.87
CA PRO A 366 6.58 -14.93 14.46
C PRO A 366 5.92 -13.70 13.85
N TRP A 367 6.06 -13.53 12.55
CA TRP A 367 5.36 -12.45 11.85
C TRP A 367 3.84 -12.64 11.95
N PHE A 368 3.10 -11.55 11.96
CA PHE A 368 1.68 -11.56 12.30
C PHE A 368 0.88 -12.50 11.40
N TYR A 369 1.07 -12.46 10.08
CA TYR A 369 0.39 -13.37 9.16
C TYR A 369 0.72 -14.84 9.44
N GLN A 370 1.97 -15.19 9.77
CA GLN A 370 2.33 -16.57 10.10
C GLN A 370 1.67 -17.03 11.41
N HIS A 371 1.54 -16.12 12.38
CA HIS A 371 0.82 -16.38 13.64
C HIS A 371 -0.67 -16.59 13.38
N ALA A 372 -1.30 -15.71 12.58
CA ALA A 372 -2.69 -15.83 12.18
C ALA A 372 -2.96 -17.16 11.46
N GLN A 373 -2.07 -17.57 10.55
CA GLN A 373 -2.16 -18.85 9.83
C GLN A 373 -2.25 -20.07 10.75
N THR A 374 -1.75 -19.99 11.99
CA THR A 374 -1.83 -21.11 12.93
C THR A 374 -3.27 -21.50 13.28
N ALA A 375 -4.24 -20.59 13.09
CA ALA A 375 -5.67 -20.88 13.25
C ALA A 375 -6.13 -22.06 12.38
N LEU A 376 -5.57 -22.20 11.16
CA LEU A 376 -5.89 -23.31 10.26
C LEU A 376 -5.62 -24.69 10.88
N LYS A 377 -4.66 -24.77 11.81
CA LYS A 377 -4.31 -26.01 12.53
C LYS A 377 -4.95 -26.08 13.92
N ARG A 378 -5.08 -24.95 14.60
CA ARG A 378 -5.52 -24.85 16.00
C ARG A 378 -7.03 -24.78 16.16
N GLY A 379 -7.76 -24.45 15.10
CA GLY A 379 -9.14 -24.00 15.18
C GLY A 379 -9.22 -22.51 15.53
N GLU A 380 -10.45 -22.02 15.72
CA GLU A 380 -10.70 -20.64 16.13
C GLU A 380 -10.07 -20.35 17.50
N PHE A 381 -9.46 -19.18 17.65
CA PHE A 381 -8.97 -18.72 18.94
C PHE A 381 -9.03 -17.20 19.09
N VAL A 382 -8.94 -16.75 20.34
CA VAL A 382 -9.02 -15.33 20.72
C VAL A 382 -7.77 -14.95 21.52
N GLU A 383 -7.26 -13.76 21.28
CA GLU A 383 -6.21 -13.16 22.10
C GLU A 383 -6.39 -11.64 22.23
N TYR A 384 -5.65 -11.03 23.16
CA TYR A 384 -5.67 -9.61 23.44
C TYR A 384 -4.32 -9.01 23.08
N ILE A 385 -4.30 -8.15 22.07
CA ILE A 385 -3.09 -7.49 21.58
C ILE A 385 -3.10 -6.04 22.07
N PRO A 386 -2.00 -5.48 22.62
CA PRO A 386 -1.96 -4.05 22.91
C PRO A 386 -2.35 -3.23 21.67
N THR A 387 -3.29 -2.29 21.80
CA THR A 387 -3.94 -1.64 20.64
C THR A 387 -2.93 -1.02 19.67
N ARG A 388 -1.89 -0.35 20.18
CA ARG A 388 -0.83 0.21 19.33
C ARG A 388 -0.06 -0.87 18.57
N GLU A 389 0.22 -2.02 19.18
CA GLU A 389 0.91 -3.12 18.50
C GLU A 389 0.03 -3.75 17.42
N TYR A 390 -1.29 -3.82 17.64
CA TYR A 390 -2.24 -4.29 16.64
C TYR A 390 -2.29 -3.37 15.42
N TYR A 391 -2.30 -2.04 15.61
CA TYR A 391 -2.24 -1.10 14.49
C TYR A 391 -1.00 -1.34 13.61
N HIS A 392 0.15 -1.62 14.21
CA HIS A 392 1.42 -1.74 13.46
C HIS A 392 1.85 -3.18 13.17
N ARG A 393 0.92 -4.14 13.25
CA ARG A 393 1.21 -5.59 13.20
C ARG A 393 1.94 -6.04 11.93
N HIS A 394 1.75 -5.34 10.81
CA HIS A 394 2.37 -5.64 9.51
C HIS A 394 3.71 -4.94 9.28
N THR A 395 4.07 -3.94 10.10
CA THR A 395 5.24 -3.08 9.87
C THR A 395 6.55 -3.87 9.80
N ARG A 396 6.81 -4.79 10.74
CA ARG A 396 8.11 -5.50 10.83
C ARG A 396 8.43 -6.34 9.60
N CYS A 397 7.42 -6.90 8.97
CA CYS A 397 7.56 -7.85 7.87
C CYS A 397 7.02 -7.30 6.54
N LEU A 398 6.55 -6.05 6.52
CA LEU A 398 5.91 -5.43 5.36
C LEU A 398 4.85 -6.38 4.80
N TYR A 399 3.89 -6.74 5.65
CA TYR A 399 2.98 -7.89 5.48
C TYR A 399 3.73 -9.22 5.39
N TRP A 400 4.14 -9.65 4.19
CA TRP A 400 4.91 -10.87 3.95
C TRP A 400 6.07 -10.69 2.97
N GLU A 401 6.26 -9.47 2.44
CA GLU A 401 7.36 -9.09 1.57
C GLU A 401 8.74 -9.28 2.24
N GLY A 402 8.77 -9.20 3.58
CA GLY A 402 9.95 -9.51 4.38
C GLY A 402 10.57 -10.87 4.03
N LYS A 403 9.77 -11.86 3.62
CA LYS A 403 10.24 -13.19 3.19
C LYS A 403 11.02 -13.12 1.87
N LEU A 404 10.67 -12.22 0.96
CA LEU A 404 11.40 -12.05 -0.31
C LEU A 404 12.68 -11.24 -0.15
N ILE A 405 12.66 -10.28 0.78
CA ILE A 405 13.83 -9.46 1.10
C ILE A 405 14.85 -10.28 1.90
N LEU A 406 14.36 -11.08 2.87
CA LEU A 406 15.14 -11.93 3.76
C LEU A 406 14.47 -13.32 3.85
N PRO A 407 14.86 -14.29 2.99
CA PRO A 407 14.24 -15.63 2.93
C PRO A 407 14.21 -16.41 4.25
N PHE A 408 15.20 -16.16 5.11
CA PHE A 408 15.33 -16.74 6.44
C PHE A 408 14.97 -15.76 7.58
N GLY A 409 14.42 -14.58 7.25
CA GLY A 409 14.08 -13.53 8.23
C GLY A 409 13.01 -13.95 9.24
N ASP A 410 12.25 -15.00 8.94
CA ASP A 410 11.25 -15.60 9.81
C ASP A 410 11.80 -16.71 10.72
N GLN A 411 13.05 -17.12 10.54
CA GLN A 411 13.68 -18.14 11.39
C GLN A 411 13.89 -17.59 12.80
N TRP A 412 13.69 -18.44 13.81
CA TRP A 412 13.75 -18.03 15.22
C TRP A 412 15.08 -17.39 15.59
N TRP A 413 16.20 -17.94 15.11
CA TRP A 413 17.55 -17.44 15.40
C TRP A 413 17.78 -16.05 14.79
N PHE A 414 17.25 -15.80 13.59
CA PHE A 414 17.35 -14.48 12.95
C PHE A 414 16.53 -13.47 13.73
N ARG A 415 15.26 -13.81 14.03
CA ARG A 415 14.36 -12.93 14.76
C ARG A 415 14.91 -12.60 16.15
N TRP A 416 15.56 -13.54 16.82
CA TRP A 416 16.17 -13.32 18.13
C TRP A 416 17.41 -12.42 18.07
N LEU A 417 18.33 -12.66 17.12
CA LEU A 417 19.61 -11.94 17.03
C LEU A 417 19.52 -10.59 16.29
N LEU A 418 18.74 -10.53 15.21
CA LEU A 418 18.71 -9.41 14.26
C LEU A 418 17.30 -8.83 14.04
N GLY A 419 16.24 -9.50 14.52
CA GLY A 419 14.86 -9.06 14.31
C GLY A 419 14.54 -7.68 14.89
N TRP A 420 15.29 -7.20 15.89
CA TRP A 420 15.13 -5.88 16.48
C TRP A 420 15.50 -4.74 15.51
N MET A 421 16.28 -5.02 14.46
CA MET A 421 16.64 -4.06 13.41
C MET A 421 15.59 -3.96 12.29
N MET A 422 14.58 -4.83 12.29
CA MET A 422 13.49 -4.81 11.32
C MET A 422 12.47 -3.72 11.68
N PRO A 423 11.76 -3.15 10.68
CA PRO A 423 11.85 -3.46 9.25
C PRO A 423 13.01 -2.75 8.54
N PRO A 424 13.48 -3.27 7.39
CA PRO A 424 14.33 -2.50 6.50
C PRO A 424 13.56 -1.30 5.96
N LYS A 425 14.18 -0.13 5.96
CA LYS A 425 13.55 1.08 5.43
C LYS A 425 13.40 0.94 3.92
N VAL A 426 12.17 0.97 3.42
CA VAL A 426 11.83 0.81 1.99
C VAL A 426 12.64 1.77 1.10
N SER A 427 12.87 3.00 1.56
CA SER A 427 13.66 3.97 0.81
C SER A 427 15.13 3.58 0.60
N LEU A 428 15.73 2.87 1.57
CA LEU A 428 17.10 2.36 1.44
C LEU A 428 17.14 1.09 0.60
N LEU A 429 16.12 0.23 0.69
CA LEU A 429 15.98 -0.89 -0.23
C LEU A 429 15.95 -0.40 -1.68
N LYS A 430 15.19 0.67 -1.97
CA LYS A 430 15.15 1.27 -3.32
C LYS A 430 16.46 1.92 -3.71
N ALA A 431 17.10 2.66 -2.80
CA ALA A 431 18.37 3.33 -3.08
C ALA A 431 19.51 2.36 -3.43
N THR A 432 19.43 1.11 -2.96
CA THR A 432 20.41 0.04 -3.24
C THR A 432 20.05 -0.81 -4.47
N GLN A 433 18.99 -0.46 -5.21
CA GLN A 433 18.62 -1.15 -6.47
C GLN A 433 19.26 -0.47 -7.66
N GLY A 434 20.13 -1.20 -8.37
CA GLY A 434 20.50 -0.84 -9.75
C GLY A 434 19.31 -1.01 -10.71
N GLU A 435 19.41 -0.42 -11.91
CA GLU A 435 18.33 -0.44 -12.92
C GLU A 435 17.88 -1.87 -13.27
N ALA A 436 18.82 -2.80 -13.42
CA ALA A 436 18.54 -4.20 -13.72
C ALA A 436 17.70 -4.90 -12.62
N ILE A 437 18.05 -4.69 -11.34
CA ILE A 437 17.32 -5.26 -10.20
C ILE A 437 15.94 -4.63 -10.09
N ARG A 438 15.83 -3.32 -10.30
CA ARG A 438 14.54 -2.62 -10.29
C ARG A 438 13.60 -3.16 -11.37
N ASN A 439 14.09 -3.33 -12.60
CA ASN A 439 13.30 -3.89 -13.70
C ASN A 439 12.90 -5.34 -13.40
N TYR A 440 13.80 -6.13 -12.82
CA TYR A 440 13.48 -7.49 -12.38
C TYR A 440 12.29 -7.52 -11.42
N TYR A 441 12.29 -6.69 -10.36
CA TYR A 441 11.13 -6.63 -9.46
C TYR A 441 9.87 -6.10 -10.16
N HIS A 442 9.97 -5.14 -11.08
CA HIS A 442 8.80 -4.69 -11.83
C HIS A 442 8.17 -5.76 -12.72
N GLU A 443 8.95 -6.73 -13.19
CA GLU A 443 8.46 -7.79 -14.10
C GLU A 443 8.08 -9.07 -13.37
N MET A 444 8.79 -9.42 -12.30
CA MET A 444 8.72 -10.72 -11.62
C MET A 444 8.00 -10.65 -10.27
N HIS A 445 7.48 -9.48 -9.90
CA HIS A 445 6.85 -9.23 -8.61
C HIS A 445 5.56 -8.45 -8.81
N VAL A 446 4.52 -8.81 -8.06
CA VAL A 446 3.22 -8.14 -8.09
C VAL A 446 3.05 -7.41 -6.76
N ILE A 447 2.81 -6.11 -6.83
CA ILE A 447 2.33 -5.30 -5.72
C ILE A 447 1.14 -4.52 -6.27
N GLN A 448 -0.04 -5.08 -6.05
CA GLN A 448 -1.30 -4.56 -6.56
C GLN A 448 -2.36 -4.59 -5.47
N ASP A 449 -3.25 -3.62 -5.57
CA ASP A 449 -4.39 -3.43 -4.70
C ASP A 449 -5.61 -3.22 -5.58
N LEU A 450 -6.73 -3.82 -5.17
CA LEU A 450 -7.95 -3.87 -5.94
C LEU A 450 -9.10 -3.47 -5.03
N LEU A 451 -9.69 -2.30 -5.25
CA LEU A 451 -10.89 -1.87 -4.54
C LEU A 451 -12.09 -2.41 -5.29
N VAL A 452 -12.65 -3.51 -4.77
CA VAL A 452 -13.72 -4.27 -5.41
C VAL A 452 -15.00 -4.19 -4.57
N PRO A 453 -16.19 -3.99 -5.17
CA PRO A 453 -17.45 -4.10 -4.44
C PRO A 453 -17.55 -5.44 -3.68
N LEU A 454 -18.01 -5.44 -2.43
CA LEU A 454 -17.95 -6.62 -1.55
C LEU A 454 -18.53 -7.89 -2.18
N TYR A 455 -19.66 -7.76 -2.88
CA TYR A 455 -20.35 -8.88 -3.53
C TYR A 455 -19.56 -9.51 -4.71
N LYS A 456 -18.52 -8.84 -5.22
CA LYS A 456 -17.64 -9.31 -6.30
C LYS A 456 -16.30 -9.87 -5.80
N VAL A 457 -16.04 -9.86 -4.49
CA VAL A 457 -14.75 -10.30 -3.92
C VAL A 457 -14.43 -11.75 -4.29
N GLY A 458 -15.42 -12.65 -4.30
CA GLY A 458 -15.21 -14.05 -4.71
C GLY A 458 -14.72 -14.19 -6.15
N GLU A 459 -15.29 -13.41 -7.08
CA GLU A 459 -14.88 -13.39 -8.49
C GLU A 459 -13.48 -12.79 -8.65
N ALA A 460 -13.17 -11.72 -7.91
CA ALA A 460 -11.84 -11.11 -7.91
C ALA A 460 -10.75 -12.05 -7.39
N LEU A 461 -11.06 -12.86 -6.36
CA LEU A 461 -10.14 -13.87 -5.84
C LEU A 461 -9.87 -14.98 -6.86
N GLU A 462 -10.91 -15.48 -7.54
CA GLU A 462 -10.76 -16.46 -8.63
C GLU A 462 -9.91 -15.88 -9.77
N TYR A 463 -10.16 -14.63 -10.16
CA TYR A 463 -9.37 -13.91 -11.15
C TYR A 463 -7.88 -13.84 -10.74
N CYS A 464 -7.60 -13.39 -9.51
CA CYS A 464 -6.24 -13.29 -8.98
C CYS A 464 -5.53 -14.64 -8.96
N HIS A 465 -6.26 -15.71 -8.61
CA HIS A 465 -5.74 -17.07 -8.66
C HIS A 465 -5.32 -17.46 -10.08
N HIS A 466 -6.19 -17.28 -11.08
CA HIS A 466 -5.91 -17.67 -12.46
C HIS A 466 -4.76 -16.88 -13.11
N GLU A 467 -4.73 -15.57 -12.91
CA GLU A 467 -3.75 -14.72 -13.59
C GLU A 467 -2.38 -14.72 -12.90
N MET A 468 -2.37 -14.67 -11.57
CA MET A 468 -1.17 -14.38 -10.78
C MET A 468 -0.74 -15.50 -9.83
N GLU A 469 -1.66 -16.33 -9.33
CA GLU A 469 -1.40 -17.38 -8.34
C GLU A 469 -0.58 -16.87 -7.13
N VAL A 470 -0.90 -15.66 -6.65
CA VAL A 470 -0.19 -15.04 -5.52
C VAL A 470 -0.90 -15.37 -4.23
N TYR A 471 -0.13 -15.85 -3.25
CA TYR A 471 -0.58 -16.08 -1.88
C TYR A 471 0.53 -15.72 -0.87
N PRO A 472 0.18 -15.28 0.35
CA PRO A 472 -1.19 -14.98 0.79
C PRO A 472 -1.77 -13.71 0.13
N ILE A 473 -3.09 -13.55 0.21
CA ILE A 473 -3.85 -12.37 -0.26
C ILE A 473 -4.45 -11.67 0.95
N TRP A 474 -4.33 -10.35 1.00
CA TRP A 474 -4.90 -9.51 2.06
C TRP A 474 -6.30 -9.05 1.67
N LEU A 475 -7.24 -9.07 2.61
CA LEU A 475 -8.58 -8.51 2.44
C LEU A 475 -8.85 -7.46 3.52
N CYS A 476 -9.24 -6.26 3.11
CA CYS A 476 -9.60 -5.19 4.04
C CYS A 476 -10.87 -4.45 3.59
N PRO A 477 -11.97 -4.49 4.38
CA PRO A 477 -13.22 -3.91 3.95
C PRO A 477 -13.24 -2.40 4.21
N HIS A 478 -13.85 -1.65 3.30
CA HIS A 478 -14.00 -0.21 3.43
C HIS A 478 -15.28 0.29 2.78
N ARG A 479 -15.80 1.41 3.28
CA ARG A 479 -16.92 2.10 2.65
C ARG A 479 -16.44 3.10 1.61
N LEU A 480 -17.13 3.15 0.47
CA LEU A 480 -17.17 4.34 -0.36
C LEU A 480 -18.49 5.07 -0.10
N PHE A 481 -18.40 6.30 0.38
CA PHE A 481 -19.58 7.11 0.67
C PHE A 481 -20.15 7.75 -0.59
N LYS A 482 -21.47 7.91 -0.63
CA LYS A 482 -22.16 8.76 -1.60
C LYS A 482 -21.95 10.24 -1.20
N LEU A 483 -20.98 10.88 -1.84
CA LEU A 483 -20.61 12.28 -1.56
C LEU A 483 -21.50 13.27 -2.32
N PRO A 484 -21.57 14.55 -1.88
CA PRO A 484 -22.35 15.59 -2.56
C PRO A 484 -21.85 15.92 -3.97
N VAL A 485 -20.58 15.60 -4.25
CA VAL A 485 -19.95 15.73 -5.57
C VAL A 485 -19.41 14.37 -5.99
N LYS A 486 -19.40 14.13 -7.30
CA LYS A 486 -18.85 12.90 -7.86
C LYS A 486 -17.32 13.00 -7.91
N THR A 487 -16.64 12.34 -6.98
CA THR A 487 -15.17 12.29 -6.88
C THR A 487 -14.57 11.23 -7.81
N MET A 488 -13.23 11.20 -7.92
CA MET A 488 -12.51 10.22 -8.76
C MET A 488 -12.89 8.77 -8.50
N VAL A 489 -13.12 8.43 -7.24
CA VAL A 489 -13.71 7.15 -6.84
C VAL A 489 -15.10 7.41 -6.26
N TYR A 490 -16.05 6.54 -6.58
CA TYR A 490 -17.44 6.70 -6.17
C TYR A 490 -18.17 5.34 -6.20
N PRO A 491 -19.23 5.16 -5.39
CA PRO A 491 -20.06 3.96 -5.43
C PRO A 491 -20.64 3.65 -6.82
N GLU A 492 -21.01 2.39 -7.07
CA GLU A 492 -21.73 1.98 -8.27
C GLU A 492 -23.01 2.81 -8.44
N PRO A 493 -23.30 3.35 -9.65
CA PRO A 493 -24.57 4.01 -9.90
C PRO A 493 -25.76 3.11 -9.54
N GLY A 494 -26.67 3.61 -8.69
CA GLY A 494 -27.87 2.88 -8.26
C GLY A 494 -27.65 1.82 -7.19
N PHE A 495 -26.45 1.74 -6.57
CA PHE A 495 -26.16 0.77 -5.51
C PHE A 495 -27.19 0.81 -4.36
N GLU A 496 -27.74 2.00 -4.08
CA GLU A 496 -28.73 2.22 -3.01
C GLU A 496 -30.03 1.43 -3.20
N HIS A 497 -30.34 1.00 -4.43
CA HIS A 497 -31.54 0.25 -4.77
C HIS A 497 -31.35 -1.25 -4.72
N HIS A 498 -30.10 -1.72 -4.67
CA HIS A 498 -29.79 -3.16 -4.71
C HIS A 498 -29.83 -3.82 -3.33
N HIS A 499 -29.70 -3.03 -2.25
CA HIS A 499 -29.71 -3.51 -0.85
C HIS A 499 -28.79 -4.71 -0.60
N ARG A 500 -27.56 -4.69 -1.15
CA ARG A 500 -26.61 -5.80 -1.00
C ARG A 500 -26.02 -5.84 0.41
N GLN A 501 -25.49 -7.01 0.79
CA GLN A 501 -24.84 -7.20 2.08
C GLN A 501 -23.73 -6.17 2.29
N GLY A 502 -23.77 -5.46 3.43
CA GLY A 502 -22.80 -4.44 3.81
C GLY A 502 -23.11 -3.02 3.27
N ASP A 503 -23.92 -2.90 2.23
CA ASP A 503 -24.33 -1.61 1.68
C ASP A 503 -25.32 -0.90 2.62
N THR A 504 -25.30 0.43 2.60
CA THR A 504 -26.28 1.29 3.27
C THR A 504 -26.91 2.23 2.25
N SER A 505 -27.89 3.05 2.66
CA SER A 505 -28.47 4.07 1.78
C SER A 505 -27.50 5.19 1.36
N TYR A 506 -26.34 5.29 2.02
CA TYR A 506 -25.38 6.38 1.84
C TYR A 506 -23.94 5.92 1.59
N ALA A 507 -23.68 4.60 1.58
CA ALA A 507 -22.36 4.05 1.31
C ALA A 507 -22.44 2.64 0.75
N GLN A 508 -21.58 2.35 -0.24
CA GLN A 508 -21.39 1.00 -0.74
C GLN A 508 -20.19 0.36 -0.06
N MET A 509 -20.30 -0.93 0.28
CA MET A 509 -19.20 -1.70 0.84
C MET A 509 -18.28 -2.21 -0.26
N PHE A 510 -17.00 -1.89 -0.13
CA PHE A 510 -15.91 -2.36 -0.95
C PHE A 510 -14.93 -3.17 -0.10
N THR A 511 -14.01 -3.85 -0.75
CA THR A 511 -12.88 -4.53 -0.13
C THR A 511 -11.65 -4.25 -0.97
N ASP A 512 -10.57 -3.87 -0.30
CA ASP A 512 -9.25 -3.90 -0.91
C ASP A 512 -8.72 -5.33 -0.87
N ILE A 513 -8.26 -5.80 -2.02
CA ILE A 513 -7.64 -7.10 -2.20
C ILE A 513 -6.15 -6.86 -2.48
N GLY A 514 -5.33 -6.99 -1.44
CA GLY A 514 -3.89 -6.77 -1.50
C GLY A 514 -3.14 -8.01 -2.00
N VAL A 515 -2.49 -7.87 -3.15
CA VAL A 515 -1.72 -8.91 -3.83
C VAL A 515 -0.25 -8.50 -3.88
N TYR A 516 0.54 -8.98 -2.91
CA TYR A 516 1.94 -8.55 -2.69
C TYR A 516 2.90 -9.74 -2.67
N TYR A 517 3.25 -10.30 -3.82
CA TYR A 517 4.26 -11.36 -3.82
C TYR A 517 4.83 -11.64 -5.21
N ALA A 518 5.82 -12.53 -5.24
CA ALA A 518 6.20 -13.15 -6.49
C ALA A 518 5.08 -14.12 -6.93
N PRO A 519 4.61 -14.03 -8.18
CA PRO A 519 3.62 -14.95 -8.75
C PRO A 519 4.04 -16.42 -8.68
N GLY A 520 3.08 -17.33 -8.53
CA GLY A 520 3.33 -18.79 -8.57
C GLY A 520 4.19 -19.24 -9.76
N PRO A 521 3.90 -18.79 -11.00
CA PRO A 521 4.75 -19.05 -12.17
C PRO A 521 6.20 -18.63 -12.00
N VAL A 522 6.45 -17.46 -11.39
CA VAL A 522 7.82 -16.97 -11.15
C VAL A 522 8.56 -17.89 -10.18
N PHE A 523 7.91 -18.35 -9.11
CA PHE A 523 8.49 -19.33 -8.18
C PHE A 523 8.84 -20.65 -8.84
N ARG A 524 7.99 -21.11 -9.75
CA ARG A 524 8.24 -22.34 -10.53
C ARG A 524 9.27 -22.14 -11.64
N GLY A 525 9.80 -20.93 -11.84
CA GLY A 525 10.74 -20.61 -12.93
C GLY A 525 10.09 -20.66 -14.31
N GLU A 526 8.80 -20.37 -14.38
CA GLU A 526 8.01 -20.28 -15.61
C GLU A 526 8.04 -18.87 -16.18
N GLU A 527 7.66 -18.74 -17.45
CA GLU A 527 7.46 -17.43 -18.06
C GLU A 527 6.27 -16.72 -17.42
N PHE A 528 6.52 -15.47 -17.03
CA PHE A 528 5.51 -14.57 -16.46
C PHE A 528 5.70 -13.18 -17.08
N ASN A 529 4.61 -12.59 -17.55
CA ASN A 529 4.61 -11.23 -18.09
C ASN A 529 3.82 -10.32 -17.16
N GLY A 530 4.51 -9.70 -16.20
CA GLY A 530 3.88 -8.82 -15.22
C GLY A 530 3.13 -7.65 -15.84
N ALA A 531 3.66 -7.02 -16.89
CA ALA A 531 2.98 -5.92 -17.58
C ALA A 531 1.67 -6.38 -18.24
N LYS A 532 1.64 -7.57 -18.84
CA LYS A 532 0.41 -8.14 -19.39
C LYS A 532 -0.60 -8.48 -18.28
N ALA A 533 -0.14 -9.12 -17.20
CA ALA A 533 -1.00 -9.46 -16.06
C ALA A 533 -1.63 -8.21 -15.41
N VAL A 534 -0.86 -7.12 -15.28
CA VAL A 534 -1.37 -5.84 -14.77
C VAL A 534 -2.37 -5.20 -15.75
N ARG A 535 -2.11 -5.21 -17.07
CA ARG A 535 -3.09 -4.71 -18.05
C ARG A 535 -4.41 -5.48 -18.02
N ASN A 536 -4.34 -6.81 -17.92
CA ASN A 536 -5.53 -7.65 -17.76
C ASN A 536 -6.29 -7.28 -16.49
N LEU A 537 -5.56 -7.06 -15.39
CA LEU A 537 -6.14 -6.68 -14.10
C LEU A 537 -6.86 -5.34 -14.20
N GLU A 538 -6.21 -4.34 -14.78
CA GLU A 538 -6.77 -3.00 -14.94
C GLU A 538 -8.06 -3.00 -15.79
N GLU A 539 -8.11 -3.79 -16.86
CA GLU A 539 -9.32 -3.93 -17.66
C GLU A 539 -10.43 -4.67 -16.88
N TRP A 540 -10.09 -5.71 -16.11
CA TRP A 540 -11.05 -6.37 -15.22
C TRP A 540 -11.63 -5.40 -14.20
N LEU A 541 -10.80 -4.54 -13.60
CA LEU A 541 -11.25 -3.53 -12.64
C LEU A 541 -12.22 -2.53 -13.28
N ILE A 542 -11.90 -2.02 -14.47
CA ILE A 542 -12.77 -1.10 -15.22
C ILE A 542 -14.14 -1.75 -15.51
N GLN A 543 -14.15 -3.00 -15.97
CA GLN A 543 -15.38 -3.72 -16.30
C GLN A 543 -16.26 -4.00 -15.06
N ASN A 544 -15.66 -4.02 -13.87
CA ASN A 544 -16.33 -4.37 -12.63
C ASN A 544 -16.62 -3.18 -11.71
N HIS A 545 -16.49 -1.94 -12.20
CA HIS A 545 -16.65 -0.72 -11.39
C HIS A 545 -15.77 -0.76 -10.13
N SER A 546 -14.51 -1.14 -10.33
CA SER A 546 -13.51 -1.31 -9.30
C SER A 546 -12.32 -0.39 -9.57
N PHE A 547 -11.54 -0.07 -8.53
CA PHE A 547 -10.48 0.93 -8.61
C PHE A 547 -9.13 0.34 -8.23
N GLN A 548 -8.07 0.87 -8.82
CA GLN A 548 -6.68 0.55 -8.47
C GLN A 548 -6.05 1.73 -7.74
N PRO A 549 -5.47 1.58 -6.53
CA PRO A 549 -4.75 2.66 -5.87
C PRO A 549 -3.61 3.18 -6.74
N GLN A 550 -3.60 4.49 -6.98
CA GLN A 550 -2.64 5.14 -7.88
C GLN A 550 -1.18 5.04 -7.40
N TYR A 551 -0.89 4.51 -6.19
CA TYR A 551 0.49 4.23 -5.77
C TYR A 551 1.07 2.96 -6.39
N ALA A 552 0.20 2.05 -6.86
CA ALA A 552 0.59 0.82 -7.52
C ALA A 552 1.22 1.11 -8.89
N VAL A 553 1.92 0.12 -9.44
CA VAL A 553 2.46 0.25 -10.80
C VAL A 553 1.31 0.02 -11.77
N SER A 554 1.02 1.03 -12.59
CA SER A 554 -0.08 0.99 -13.56
C SER A 554 0.42 0.97 -15.01
N GLU A 555 -0.26 0.20 -15.85
CA GLU A 555 -0.09 0.10 -17.30
C GLU A 555 -1.22 0.83 -18.06
N LEU A 556 -2.08 1.58 -17.36
CA LEU A 556 -3.21 2.31 -17.93
C LEU A 556 -2.75 3.34 -18.98
N THR A 557 -3.46 3.34 -20.11
CA THR A 557 -3.51 4.50 -21.00
C THR A 557 -4.32 5.62 -20.33
N GLU A 558 -4.14 6.86 -20.77
CA GLU A 558 -4.91 7.99 -20.22
C GLU A 558 -6.43 7.77 -20.37
N LYS A 559 -6.85 7.30 -21.54
CA LYS A 559 -8.25 6.94 -21.80
C LYS A 559 -8.77 5.91 -20.80
N ASN A 560 -8.01 4.84 -20.54
CA ASN A 560 -8.45 3.81 -19.59
C ASN A 560 -8.37 4.30 -18.13
N PHE A 561 -7.43 5.18 -17.81
CA PHE A 561 -7.38 5.83 -16.51
C PHE A 561 -8.67 6.61 -16.22
N TRP A 562 -9.13 7.43 -17.17
CA TRP A 562 -10.40 8.16 -17.03
C TRP A 562 -11.66 7.30 -17.26
N ARG A 563 -11.53 6.04 -17.70
CA ARG A 563 -12.61 5.04 -17.62
C ARG A 563 -12.71 4.45 -16.21
N MET A 564 -11.57 4.28 -15.53
CA MET A 564 -11.53 3.77 -14.15
C MET A 564 -11.91 4.85 -13.14
N PHE A 565 -11.44 6.09 -13.32
CA PHE A 565 -11.68 7.21 -12.40
C PHE A 565 -12.51 8.30 -13.05
N ASP A 566 -13.38 8.97 -12.28
CA ASP A 566 -14.08 10.16 -12.77
C ASP A 566 -13.18 11.41 -12.70
N GLY A 567 -12.78 11.92 -13.86
CA GLY A 567 -11.91 13.10 -13.94
C GLY A 567 -12.63 14.44 -13.81
N SER A 568 -13.98 14.48 -13.85
CA SER A 568 -14.72 15.72 -14.07
C SER A 568 -14.52 16.74 -12.96
N HIS A 569 -14.69 16.31 -11.71
CA HIS A 569 -14.50 17.17 -10.53
C HIS A 569 -13.03 17.55 -10.32
N TYR A 570 -12.11 16.62 -10.62
CA TYR A 570 -10.68 16.85 -10.52
C TYR A 570 -10.21 17.92 -11.51
N GLU A 571 -10.60 17.84 -12.78
CA GLU A 571 -10.27 18.83 -13.81
C GLU A 571 -10.91 20.19 -13.53
N HIS A 572 -12.16 20.21 -13.03
CA HIS A 572 -12.78 21.45 -12.55
C HIS A 572 -11.92 22.14 -11.48
N CYS A 573 -11.46 21.39 -10.47
CA CYS A 573 -10.58 21.93 -9.44
C CYS A 573 -9.24 22.40 -10.03
N ARG A 574 -8.67 21.66 -10.99
CA ARG A 574 -7.41 22.06 -11.62
C ARG A 574 -7.51 23.42 -12.30
N GLN A 575 -8.59 23.65 -13.04
CA GLN A 575 -8.85 24.91 -13.73
C GLN A 575 -9.11 26.04 -12.72
N LYS A 576 -10.06 25.84 -11.80
CA LYS A 576 -10.49 26.86 -10.82
C LYS A 576 -9.33 27.35 -9.93
N TYR A 577 -8.41 26.47 -9.55
CA TYR A 577 -7.32 26.79 -8.63
C TYR A 577 -5.96 26.99 -9.31
N GLY A 578 -5.93 27.12 -10.64
CA GLY A 578 -4.71 27.42 -11.40
C GLY A 578 -3.67 26.30 -11.39
N ALA A 579 -4.09 25.06 -11.14
CA ALA A 579 -3.19 23.91 -11.11
C ALA A 579 -2.73 23.50 -12.51
N VAL A 580 -3.52 23.77 -13.55
CA VAL A 580 -3.13 23.55 -14.96
C VAL A 580 -1.85 24.34 -15.27
N GLY A 581 -0.85 23.65 -15.83
CA GLY A 581 0.49 24.21 -16.10
C GLY A 581 1.32 24.66 -14.88
N THR A 582 0.81 24.49 -13.67
CA THR A 582 1.59 24.64 -12.43
C THR A 582 1.95 23.28 -11.85
N PHE A 583 1.00 22.35 -11.82
CA PHE A 583 1.18 21.00 -11.32
C PHE A 583 0.88 19.98 -12.41
N MET A 584 1.71 18.94 -12.48
CA MET A 584 1.50 17.77 -13.33
C MET A 584 0.11 17.16 -13.10
N SER A 585 -0.60 16.73 -14.16
CA SER A 585 -1.87 16.00 -14.01
C SER A 585 -1.66 14.68 -13.25
N VAL A 586 -2.72 14.21 -12.59
CA VAL A 586 -2.66 12.99 -11.76
C VAL A 586 -2.34 11.75 -12.58
N TYR A 587 -2.89 11.64 -13.80
CA TYR A 587 -2.59 10.55 -14.73
C TYR A 587 -1.09 10.52 -15.03
N TYR A 588 -0.55 11.63 -15.55
CA TYR A 588 0.87 11.68 -15.88
C TYR A 588 1.70 11.44 -14.63
N LYS A 589 1.36 12.01 -13.47
CA LYS A 589 2.08 11.78 -12.21
C LYS A 589 2.11 10.30 -11.79
N SER A 590 1.12 9.51 -12.19
CA SER A 590 0.95 8.11 -11.79
C SER A 590 1.39 7.10 -12.85
N LYS A 591 1.46 7.51 -14.13
CA LYS A 591 1.90 6.71 -15.26
C LYS A 591 3.29 6.09 -15.03
N LYS A 592 3.44 4.82 -15.42
CA LYS A 592 4.72 4.09 -15.44
C LYS A 592 5.63 4.59 -16.58
N GLY A 593 6.94 4.67 -16.30
CA GLY A 593 7.98 4.95 -17.30
C GLY A 593 8.69 6.29 -17.09
N LYS A 594 9.76 6.52 -17.85
CA LYS A 594 10.45 7.82 -17.90
C LYS A 594 9.56 8.80 -18.64
N LYS A 595 9.31 9.97 -18.06
CA LYS A 595 8.60 11.04 -18.77
C LYS A 595 9.51 11.70 -19.77
N THR A 596 8.98 11.95 -20.95
CA THR A 596 9.66 12.74 -21.98
C THR A 596 9.56 14.22 -21.64
N GLU A 597 10.56 14.98 -22.08
CA GLU A 597 10.52 16.44 -21.97
C GLU A 597 9.30 17.02 -22.73
N LYS A 598 8.90 16.38 -23.83
CA LYS A 598 7.69 16.72 -24.59
C LYS A 598 6.41 16.58 -23.75
N GLU A 599 6.19 15.46 -23.05
CA GLU A 599 5.00 15.30 -22.20
C GLU A 599 4.91 16.37 -21.10
N VAL A 600 6.04 16.87 -20.63
CA VAL A 600 6.10 17.94 -19.63
C VAL A 600 5.80 19.29 -20.27
N GLN A 601 6.38 19.56 -21.45
CA GLN A 601 6.09 20.76 -22.24
C GLN A 601 4.63 20.83 -22.69
N ASP A 602 4.05 19.71 -23.12
CA ASP A 602 2.64 19.61 -23.51
C ASP A 602 1.75 19.99 -22.30
N ALA A 603 2.01 19.41 -21.12
CA ALA A 603 1.30 19.74 -19.88
C ALA A 603 1.55 21.19 -19.38
N GLU A 604 2.69 21.79 -19.70
CA GLU A 604 2.97 23.22 -19.46
C GLU A 604 2.22 24.11 -20.46
N SER A 605 2.06 23.65 -21.70
CA SER A 605 1.40 24.35 -22.79
C SER A 605 -0.13 24.32 -22.72
N GLU A 606 -0.72 23.42 -21.90
CA GLU A 606 -2.15 23.44 -21.56
C GLU A 606 -2.62 24.78 -20.95
N ILE A 607 -1.69 25.66 -20.54
CA ILE A 607 -1.98 27.07 -20.18
C ILE A 607 -2.55 27.88 -21.37
N LEU A 608 -2.32 27.45 -22.62
CA LEU A 608 -2.48 28.28 -23.82
C LEU A 608 -3.72 28.00 -24.68
N GLU A 609 -4.61 27.10 -24.28
CA GLU A 609 -5.95 27.02 -24.87
C GLU A 609 -6.99 27.59 -23.89
N PRO A 610 -7.20 28.92 -23.88
CA PRO A 610 -8.36 29.49 -23.22
C PRO A 610 -9.61 29.11 -24.02
N ALA A 611 -10.60 28.54 -23.35
CA ALA A 611 -12.04 28.82 -23.45
C ALA A 611 -12.59 29.56 -24.71
N TYR A 612 -12.19 29.18 -25.93
CA TYR A 612 -12.64 29.73 -27.21
C TYR A 612 -13.05 28.62 -28.19
N ALA A 613 -13.54 27.49 -27.68
CA ALA A 613 -14.18 26.45 -28.50
C ALA A 613 -15.70 26.36 -28.27
N GLU A 614 -16.30 27.37 -27.63
CA GLU A 614 -17.74 27.61 -27.61
C GLU A 614 -18.04 28.93 -28.31
N GLU A 615 -17.79 28.99 -29.63
CA GLU A 615 -18.41 29.88 -30.64
C GLU A 615 -17.61 29.73 -31.96
N ALA A 616 -17.91 28.66 -32.71
CA ALA A 616 -17.64 28.55 -34.15
C ALA A 616 -18.60 27.55 -34.80
#